data_AF-A0A1I1RWI6-F1
#
_entry.id   AF-A0A1I1RWI6-F1
#
_cell.length_a   1.000
_cell.length_b   1.000
_cell.length_c   1.000
_cell.angle_alpha   90.00
_cell.angle_beta   90.00
_cell.angle_gamma   90.00
#
_symmetry.space_group_name_H-M   'P 1'
#
loop_
_entity.id
_entity.type
_entity.pdbx_description
1 polymer ?
#
loop_
_entity_poly.entity_id
_entity_poly.type
_entity_poly.pdbx_seq_one_letter_code
_entity_poly.pdbx_strand_id
1 'polypeptide(L)'
;MDGKIYMEAKECTMEIYEEFRSEQNFTVKQSVDATFEESVIPMKKDKVEYASVFLNLALISLKHGFIPDYILTRIERVKKQSLENLSPEENFQYNEDLTEIDNLLSQGDFEVDKDGIYSLRVNMLLGE
;
A
#
# COMPACT_ATOMS: atom_id res chain seq x y z
N MET A 1 -13.85 18.31 -6.18
CA MET A 1 -13.02 18.08 -5.00
C MET A 1 -11.60 18.26 -5.49
N ASP A 2 -10.97 19.40 -5.18
CA ASP A 2 -9.53 19.62 -5.43
C ASP A 2 -8.72 18.98 -4.28
N GLY A 3 -9.03 17.73 -3.95
CA GLY A 3 -8.48 17.03 -2.79
C GLY A 3 -7.14 16.39 -3.14
N LYS A 4 -6.19 16.43 -2.21
CA LYS A 4 -4.89 15.76 -2.37
C LYS A 4 -5.07 14.27 -2.10
N ILE A 5 -5.88 13.60 -2.92
CA ILE A 5 -6.36 12.22 -2.71
C ILE A 5 -5.20 11.26 -2.43
N TYR A 6 -4.07 11.42 -3.13
CA TYR A 6 -2.90 10.55 -2.89
C TYR A 6 -2.34 10.74 -1.48
N MET A 7 -2.16 12.00 -1.06
CA MET A 7 -1.62 12.34 0.26
C MET A 7 -2.59 11.97 1.37
N GLU A 8 -3.89 12.28 1.20
CA GLU A 8 -4.95 11.95 2.17
C GLU A 8 -5.03 10.43 2.38
N ALA A 9 -4.99 9.65 1.29
CA ALA A 9 -4.96 8.19 1.38
C ALA A 9 -3.69 7.67 2.06
N LYS A 10 -2.53 8.32 1.84
CA LYS A 10 -1.26 7.94 2.47
C LYS A 10 -1.30 8.19 3.98
N GLU A 11 -1.76 9.37 4.40
CA GLU A 11 -1.93 9.76 5.79
C GLU A 11 -2.92 8.82 6.50
N CYS A 12 -4.10 8.60 5.91
CA CYS A 12 -5.11 7.70 6.45
C CYS A 12 -4.59 6.26 6.59
N THR A 13 -3.83 5.76 5.60
CA THR A 13 -3.21 4.42 5.67
C THR A 13 -2.24 4.32 6.85
N MET A 14 -1.43 5.36 7.10
CA MET A 14 -0.52 5.39 8.25
C MET A 14 -1.26 5.45 9.58
N GLU A 15 -2.30 6.28 9.68
CA GLU A 15 -3.12 6.40 10.89
C GLU A 15 -3.75 5.05 11.25
N ILE A 16 -4.41 4.40 10.29
CA ILE A 16 -5.02 3.07 10.48
C ILE A 16 -3.96 2.03 10.90
N TYR A 17 -2.80 2.02 10.23
CA TYR A 17 -1.70 1.11 10.60
C TYR A 17 -1.23 1.33 12.04
N GLU A 18 -1.00 2.57 12.45
CA GLU A 18 -0.55 2.89 13.80
C GLU A 18 -1.62 2.58 14.86
N GLU A 19 -2.91 2.75 14.57
CA GLU A 19 -4.00 2.32 15.44
C GLU A 19 -3.96 0.79 15.68
N PHE A 20 -3.80 -0.01 14.63
CA PHE A 20 -3.65 -1.46 14.78
C PHE A 20 -2.39 -1.84 15.58
N ARG A 21 -1.28 -1.12 15.38
CA ARG A 21 -0.02 -1.37 16.09
C ARG A 21 -0.09 -0.99 17.56
N SER A 22 -0.65 0.17 17.88
CA SER A 22 -0.56 0.77 19.22
C SER A 22 -1.78 0.50 20.10
N GLU A 23 -2.99 0.46 19.54
CA GLU A 23 -4.22 0.26 20.30
C GLU A 23 -4.63 -1.22 20.33
N GLN A 24 -4.49 -1.92 19.20
CA GLN A 24 -4.89 -3.32 19.09
C GLN A 24 -3.75 -4.32 19.33
N ASN A 25 -2.51 -3.85 19.49
CA ASN A 25 -1.31 -4.65 19.74
C ASN A 25 -1.06 -5.73 18.66
N PHE A 26 -1.49 -5.47 17.42
CA PHE A 26 -1.24 -6.38 16.30
C PHE A 26 0.26 -6.41 15.98
N THR A 27 0.76 -7.56 15.53
CA THR A 27 2.10 -7.63 14.92
C THR A 27 2.15 -6.78 13.64
N VAL A 28 3.35 -6.43 13.17
CA VAL A 28 3.51 -5.64 11.93
C VAL A 28 2.75 -6.28 10.75
N LYS A 29 2.87 -7.60 10.57
CA LYS A 29 2.19 -8.34 9.51
C LYS A 29 0.67 -8.24 9.64
N GLN A 30 0.14 -8.47 10.84
CA GLN A 30 -1.31 -8.35 11.11
C GLN A 30 -1.81 -6.92 10.89
N SER A 31 -1.04 -5.91 11.26
CA SER A 31 -1.40 -4.51 11.01
C SER A 31 -1.45 -4.20 9.53
N VAL A 32 -0.50 -4.67 8.72
CA VAL A 32 -0.52 -4.48 7.26
C VAL A 32 -1.79 -5.05 6.63
N ASP A 33 -2.14 -6.29 6.99
CA ASP A 33 -3.34 -6.96 6.47
C ASP A 33 -4.63 -6.29 6.93
N ALA A 34 -4.70 -5.90 8.21
CA ALA A 34 -5.86 -5.20 8.75
C ALA A 34 -6.04 -3.80 8.13
N THR A 35 -4.95 -3.06 7.94
CA THR A 35 -4.97 -1.76 7.25
C THR A 35 -5.43 -1.89 5.80
N PHE A 36 -4.97 -2.92 5.09
CA PHE A 36 -5.49 -3.21 3.75
C PHE A 36 -7.01 -3.43 3.79
N GLU A 37 -7.50 -4.29 4.68
CA GLU A 37 -8.93 -4.62 4.78
C GLU A 37 -9.80 -3.39 5.07
N GLU A 38 -9.37 -2.50 5.97
CA GLU A 38 -10.07 -1.22 6.26
C GLU A 38 -10.04 -0.26 5.06
N SER A 39 -9.00 -0.33 4.23
CA SER A 39 -8.83 0.55 3.06
C SER A 39 -9.51 0.05 1.79
N VAL A 40 -10.10 -1.16 1.77
CA VAL A 40 -10.65 -1.78 0.55
C VAL A 40 -11.72 -0.91 -0.14
N ILE A 41 -12.63 -0.32 0.64
CA ILE A 41 -13.76 0.44 0.09
C ILE A 41 -13.31 1.67 -0.71
N PRO A 42 -12.45 2.56 -0.18
CA PRO A 42 -11.89 3.67 -0.96
C PRO A 42 -11.10 3.18 -2.18
N MET A 43 -10.19 2.21 -2.00
CA MET A 43 -9.37 1.66 -3.10
C MET A 43 -10.16 1.13 -4.30
N LYS A 44 -11.38 0.61 -4.08
CA LYS A 44 -12.26 0.15 -5.16
C LYS A 44 -12.86 1.27 -6.00
N LYS A 45 -12.96 2.48 -5.44
CA LYS A 45 -13.60 3.63 -6.07
C LYS A 45 -12.61 4.52 -6.80
N ASP A 46 -11.37 4.61 -6.29
CA ASP A 46 -10.37 5.52 -6.81
C ASP A 46 -9.01 4.84 -7.02
N LYS A 47 -8.46 5.06 -8.22
CA LYS A 47 -7.17 4.54 -8.68
C LYS A 47 -5.98 5.18 -7.97
N VAL A 48 -6.10 6.44 -7.57
CA VAL A 48 -5.11 7.19 -6.79
C VAL A 48 -5.07 6.65 -5.37
N GLU A 49 -6.23 6.40 -4.75
CA GLU A 49 -6.30 5.76 -3.43
C GLU A 49 -5.71 4.35 -3.48
N TYR A 50 -6.08 3.55 -4.49
CA TYR A 50 -5.49 2.23 -4.72
C TYR A 50 -3.95 2.28 -4.77
N ALA A 51 -3.39 3.19 -5.57
CA ALA A 51 -1.95 3.34 -5.69
C ALA A 51 -1.31 3.77 -4.37
N SER A 52 -1.87 4.79 -3.72
CA SER A 52 -1.35 5.33 -2.45
C SER A 52 -1.30 4.26 -1.36
N VAL A 53 -2.41 3.53 -1.15
CA VAL A 53 -2.47 2.48 -0.12
C VAL A 53 -1.45 1.38 -0.40
N PHE A 54 -1.38 0.86 -1.63
CA PHE A 54 -0.45 -0.23 -1.94
C PHE A 54 1.03 0.18 -1.83
N LEU A 55 1.38 1.39 -2.27
CA LEU A 55 2.76 1.88 -2.12
C LEU A 55 3.08 2.12 -0.65
N ASN A 56 2.15 2.64 0.14
CA ASN A 56 2.41 2.88 1.55
C ASN A 56 2.55 1.59 2.36
N LEU A 57 1.68 0.59 2.14
CA LEU A 57 1.82 -0.73 2.75
C LEU A 57 3.10 -1.44 2.31
N ALA A 58 3.53 -1.24 1.05
CA ALA A 58 4.81 -1.75 0.57
C ALA A 58 5.99 -1.13 1.33
N LEU A 59 6.02 0.20 1.48
CA LEU A 59 7.05 0.90 2.24
C LEU A 59 7.11 0.44 3.69
N ILE A 60 5.96 0.32 4.35
CA ILE A 60 5.86 -0.20 5.73
C ILE A 60 6.47 -1.60 5.80
N SER A 61 6.00 -2.51 4.94
CA SER A 61 6.44 -3.91 4.96
C SER A 61 7.95 -4.01 4.74
N LEU A 62 8.46 -3.35 3.69
CA LEU A 62 9.88 -3.41 3.30
C LEU A 62 10.79 -2.82 4.39
N LYS A 63 10.38 -1.72 5.04
CA LYS A 63 11.11 -1.14 6.19
C LYS A 63 11.17 -2.09 7.39
N HIS A 64 10.25 -3.04 7.48
CA HIS A 64 10.22 -4.09 8.48
C HIS A 64 10.82 -5.43 8.01
N GLY A 65 11.47 -5.45 6.83
CA GLY A 65 12.20 -6.62 6.34
C GLY A 65 11.32 -7.72 5.75
N PHE A 66 10.09 -7.41 5.35
CA PHE A 66 9.23 -8.37 4.63
C PHE A 66 8.39 -7.68 3.54
N ILE A 67 7.76 -8.46 2.67
CA ILE A 67 6.69 -7.97 1.80
C ILE A 67 5.66 -9.08 1.55
N PRO A 68 4.37 -8.85 1.81
CA PRO A 68 3.33 -9.80 1.42
C PRO A 68 3.29 -10.00 -0.10
N ASP A 69 3.09 -11.24 -0.54
CA ASP A 69 3.02 -11.58 -1.95
C ASP A 69 1.90 -10.83 -2.71
N TYR A 70 0.76 -10.61 -2.06
CA TYR A 70 -0.35 -9.85 -2.61
C TYR A 70 -0.02 -8.37 -2.84
N ILE A 71 0.87 -7.78 -2.02
CA ILE A 71 1.35 -6.40 -2.19
C ILE A 71 2.38 -6.37 -3.32
N LEU A 72 3.38 -7.28 -3.28
CA LEU A 72 4.44 -7.34 -4.27
C LEU A 72 3.89 -7.48 -5.69
N THR A 73 2.88 -8.33 -5.89
CA THR A 73 2.23 -8.51 -7.20
C THR A 73 1.47 -7.28 -7.69
N ARG A 74 1.05 -6.38 -6.80
CA ARG A 74 0.24 -5.20 -7.12
C ARG A 74 1.05 -3.94 -7.31
N ILE A 75 2.20 -3.80 -6.63
CA ILE A 75 3.14 -2.71 -6.90
C ILE A 75 3.51 -2.69 -8.39
N GLU A 76 3.75 -3.85 -8.99
CA GLU A 76 4.03 -3.97 -10.43
C GLU A 76 2.87 -3.51 -11.33
N ARG A 77 1.63 -3.59 -10.84
CA ARG A 77 0.45 -3.04 -11.53
C ARG A 77 0.37 -1.53 -11.33
N VAL A 78 0.58 -1.04 -10.11
CA VAL A 78 0.60 0.39 -9.78
C VAL A 78 1.64 1.12 -10.63
N LYS A 79 2.87 0.59 -10.74
CA LYS A 79 3.95 1.14 -11.59
C LYS A 79 3.56 1.33 -13.06
N LYS A 80 2.67 0.48 -13.57
CA LYS A 80 2.22 0.49 -14.97
C LYS A 80 0.94 1.31 -15.16
N GLN A 81 0.32 1.75 -14.08
CA GLN A 81 -0.92 2.48 -14.10
C GLN A 81 -0.66 3.96 -14.31
N SER A 82 -1.36 4.56 -15.27
CA SER A 82 -1.40 6.02 -15.40
C SER A 82 -2.36 6.57 -14.34
N LEU A 83 -1.84 7.43 -13.46
CA LEU A 83 -2.66 8.20 -12.52
C LEU A 83 -2.93 9.57 -13.14
N GLU A 84 -4.20 9.88 -13.35
CA GLU A 84 -4.64 11.16 -13.90
C GLU A 84 -4.98 12.12 -12.76
N ASN A 85 -4.86 13.43 -13.02
CA ASN A 85 -5.31 14.50 -12.12
C ASN A 85 -4.56 14.62 -10.78
N LEU A 86 -3.34 14.08 -10.68
CA LEU A 86 -2.46 14.37 -9.54
C LEU A 86 -1.98 15.82 -9.59
N SER A 87 -2.02 16.50 -8.46
CA SER A 87 -1.35 17.79 -8.29
C SER A 87 0.18 17.63 -8.43
N PRO A 88 0.94 18.72 -8.66
CA PRO A 88 2.41 18.64 -8.73
C PRO A 88 3.05 18.06 -7.47
N GLU A 89 2.47 18.34 -6.30
CA GLU A 89 2.93 17.82 -5.01
C GLU A 89 2.68 16.32 -4.87
N GLU A 90 1.49 15.84 -5.26
CA GLU A 90 1.18 14.40 -5.25
C GLU A 90 2.00 13.63 -6.27
N ASN A 91 2.21 14.19 -7.46
CA ASN A 91 3.11 13.60 -8.44
C ASN A 91 4.53 13.48 -7.91
N PHE A 92 5.02 14.49 -7.19
CA PHE A 92 6.33 14.43 -6.56
C PHE A 92 6.38 13.30 -5.52
N GLN A 93 5.43 13.25 -4.58
CA GLN A 93 5.40 12.21 -3.55
C GLN A 93 5.23 10.81 -4.13
N TYR A 94 4.36 10.63 -5.11
CA TYR A 94 4.16 9.35 -5.80
C TYR A 94 5.47 8.82 -6.42
N ASN A 95 6.23 9.69 -7.08
CA ASN A 95 7.51 9.31 -7.67
C ASN A 95 8.59 9.05 -6.61
N GLU A 96 8.59 9.78 -5.49
CA GLU A 96 9.47 9.49 -4.35
C GLU A 96 9.17 8.11 -3.76
N ASP A 97 7.89 7.79 -3.52
CA ASP A 97 7.47 6.50 -2.97
C ASP A 97 7.88 5.34 -3.89
N LEU A 98 7.69 5.48 -5.21
CA LEU A 98 8.14 4.49 -6.18
C LEU A 98 9.65 4.29 -6.16
N THR A 99 10.40 5.40 -6.11
CA THR A 99 11.88 5.38 -6.07
C THR A 99 12.37 4.69 -4.79
N GLU A 100 11.76 5.00 -3.64
CA GLU A 100 12.11 4.37 -2.36
C GLU A 100 11.81 2.87 -2.37
N ILE A 101 10.65 2.45 -2.89
CA ILE A 101 10.30 1.04 -3.04
C ILE A 101 11.29 0.33 -3.96
N ASP A 102 11.64 0.90 -5.11
CA ASP A 102 12.61 0.30 -6.04
C ASP A 102 14.00 0.15 -5.40
N ASN A 103 14.42 1.14 -4.61
CA ASN A 103 15.66 1.05 -3.85
C ASN A 103 15.61 -0.09 -2.83
N LEU A 104 14.55 -0.18 -2.02
CA LEU A 104 14.38 -1.25 -1.01
C LEU A 104 14.30 -2.64 -1.66
N LEU A 105 13.57 -2.78 -2.77
CA LEU A 105 13.49 -4.03 -3.52
C LEU A 105 14.86 -4.44 -4.09
N SER A 106 15.66 -3.48 -4.57
CA SER A 106 16.99 -3.74 -5.14
C SER A 106 18.03 -4.19 -4.10
N GLN A 107 17.88 -3.77 -2.84
CA GLN A 107 18.75 -4.21 -1.75
C GLN A 107 18.53 -5.69 -1.42
N GLY A 108 17.31 -6.19 -1.60
CA GLY A 108 16.98 -7.61 -1.40
C GLY A 108 17.02 -8.09 0.05
N ASP A 109 17.07 -7.16 1.02
CA ASP A 109 17.10 -7.47 2.46
C ASP A 109 15.69 -7.58 3.03
N PHE A 110 14.90 -8.51 2.49
CA PHE A 110 13.54 -8.78 2.95
C PHE A 110 13.08 -10.21 2.63
N GLU A 111 12.12 -10.72 3.39
CA GLU A 111 11.42 -11.96 3.06
C GLU A 111 10.12 -11.69 2.28
N VAL A 112 9.79 -12.55 1.31
CA VAL A 112 8.46 -12.53 0.70
C VAL A 112 7.54 -13.39 1.56
N ASP A 113 6.54 -12.77 2.17
CA ASP A 113 5.53 -13.46 2.96
C ASP A 113 4.45 -14.01 2.04
N LYS A 114 4.43 -15.34 1.88
CA LYS A 114 3.56 -16.04 0.94
C LYS A 114 2.36 -16.59 1.66
N ASP A 115 1.20 -15.99 1.44
CA ASP A 115 -0.08 -16.54 1.85
C ASP A 115 -1.04 -16.58 0.65
N GLY A 116 -1.09 -17.73 0.00
CA GLY A 116 -1.95 -17.94 -1.16
C GLY A 116 -3.45 -17.83 -0.83
N ILE A 117 -3.86 -18.16 0.40
CA ILE A 117 -5.27 -18.04 0.81
C ILE A 117 -5.62 -16.56 0.99
N TYR A 118 -4.74 -15.82 1.67
CA TYR A 118 -4.95 -14.39 1.86
C TYR A 118 -4.87 -13.62 0.53
N SER A 119 -3.93 -13.94 -0.35
CA SER A 119 -3.85 -13.41 -1.72
C SER A 119 -5.16 -13.59 -2.50
N LEU A 120 -5.82 -14.75 -2.39
CA LEU A 120 -7.15 -14.97 -2.99
C LEU A 120 -8.23 -14.10 -2.36
N ARG A 121 -8.19 -13.94 -1.03
CA ARG A 121 -9.13 -13.06 -0.31
C ARG A 121 -8.98 -11.60 -0.75
N VAL A 122 -7.74 -11.12 -0.93
CA VAL A 122 -7.44 -9.78 -1.45
C VAL A 122 -8.07 -9.58 -2.82
N ASN A 123 -7.95 -10.56 -3.74
CA ASN A 123 -8.62 -10.50 -5.05
C ASN A 123 -10.14 -10.36 -4.89
N MET A 124 -10.76 -11.20 -4.05
CA MET A 124 -12.21 -11.14 -3.79
C MET A 124 -12.64 -9.78 -3.21
N LEU A 125 -11.86 -9.24 -2.26
CA LEU A 125 -12.11 -7.95 -1.64
C LEU A 125 -12.01 -6.79 -2.63
N LEU A 126 -11.07 -6.86 -3.58
CA LEU A 126 -10.91 -5.86 -4.65
C LEU A 126 -11.83 -6.09 -5.85
N GLY A 127 -12.44 -7.27 -5.97
CA GLY A 127 -13.25 -7.65 -7.14
C GLY A 127 -12.40 -7.95 -8.38
N GLU A 128 -11.19 -8.48 -8.17
CA GLU A 128 -10.22 -8.89 -9.20
C GLU A 128 -10.27 -10.39 -9.50
#